data_AF-A0A1F2RD15-F1
#
_entry.id   AF-A0A1F2RD15-F1
#
_cell.length_a   1.000
_cell.length_b   1.000
_cell.length_c   1.000
_cell.angle_alpha   90.00
_cell.angle_beta   90.00
_cell.angle_gamma   90.00
#
_symmetry.space_group_name_H-M   'P 1'
#
loop_
_entity.id
_entity.type
_entity.pdbx_description
1 polymer ?
#
loop_
_entity_poly.entity_id
_entity_poly.type
_entity_poly.pdbx_seq_one_letter_code
_entity_poly.pdbx_strand_id
1 'polypeptide(L)'
;MLAFALILAGTIAALTAQQPNAARQAANQVAIDADDMGGVVTSANGPEAGVWVIAETTELPTKFRKIVVTDQAGRFVLPDLPKAGYRVWVRGYGLVDSGTVVAAPGEHLALVATVAPDAKAAAQYYPSNYWLSLMQAPPKSVFPIILPAQPGNAAAAPTIIESQARWVATIKGCEICHQMGNKATRELSPALGTFDSSLAAWDHRIQDGPGRRSDAAAGRQSGPRAHAVDFRRLERSHRGG
;
A
#
# COMPACT_ATOMS: atom_id res chain seq x y z
N MET A 1 24.46 57.00 26.74
CA MET A 1 24.65 55.83 25.85
C MET A 1 23.34 55.05 25.83
N LEU A 2 22.51 55.24 24.79
CA LEU A 2 21.25 54.51 24.63
C LEU A 2 21.50 53.17 23.93
N ALA A 3 21.02 52.08 24.52
CA ALA A 3 21.03 50.75 23.93
C ALA A 3 19.74 50.54 23.13
N PHE A 4 19.87 50.27 21.83
CA PHE A 4 18.76 49.82 20.98
C PHE A 4 18.78 48.28 20.93
N ALA A 5 17.73 47.66 21.46
CA ALA A 5 17.45 46.24 21.27
C ALA A 5 16.66 46.06 19.97
N LEU A 6 17.27 45.43 18.96
CA LEU A 6 16.60 45.00 17.73
C LEU A 6 15.91 43.66 17.98
N ILE A 7 14.57 43.69 18.06
CA ILE A 7 13.73 42.49 18.03
C ILE A 7 13.53 42.11 16.57
N LEU A 8 14.20 41.06 16.09
CA LEU A 8 13.86 40.43 14.81
C LEU A 8 12.60 39.58 14.98
N ALA A 9 11.46 40.10 14.51
CA ALA A 9 10.27 39.29 14.28
C ALA A 9 10.48 38.48 12.99
N GLY A 10 10.81 37.20 13.12
CA GLY A 10 10.86 36.26 12.00
C GLY A 10 9.45 35.88 11.56
N THR A 11 9.00 36.40 10.42
CA THR A 11 7.77 35.92 9.76
C THR A 11 8.04 34.53 9.17
N ILE A 12 7.40 33.51 9.74
CA ILE A 12 7.30 32.18 9.11
C ILE A 12 6.34 32.34 7.92
N ALA A 13 6.88 32.60 6.74
CA ALA A 13 6.12 32.47 5.50
C ALA A 13 5.86 30.98 5.28
N ALA A 14 4.62 30.54 5.52
CA ALA A 14 4.18 29.23 5.07
C ALA A 14 4.34 29.18 3.54
N LEU A 15 5.21 28.31 3.04
CA LEU A 15 5.24 27.95 1.62
C LEU A 15 3.92 27.24 1.29
N THR A 16 2.86 28.00 1.00
CA THR A 16 1.70 27.47 0.31
C THR A 16 2.14 27.21 -1.12
N ALA A 17 2.32 25.94 -1.49
CA ALA A 17 2.47 25.57 -2.89
C ALA A 17 1.29 26.19 -3.65
N GLN A 18 1.57 27.21 -4.47
CA GLN A 18 0.55 27.93 -5.20
C GLN A 18 -0.09 26.94 -6.18
N GLN A 19 -1.26 26.43 -5.83
CA GLN A 19 -1.93 25.43 -6.64
C GLN A 19 -2.36 26.09 -7.97
N PRO A 20 -2.23 25.40 -9.12
CA PRO A 20 -2.62 25.97 -10.39
C PRO A 20 -4.10 26.37 -10.34
N ASN A 21 -4.43 27.59 -10.76
CA ASN A 21 -5.81 28.11 -10.75
C ASN A 21 -6.81 27.16 -11.42
N ALA A 22 -6.38 26.44 -12.47
CA ALA A 22 -7.19 25.44 -13.17
C ALA A 22 -7.59 24.26 -12.26
N ALA A 23 -6.69 23.74 -11.44
CA ALA A 23 -7.00 22.62 -10.53
C ALA A 23 -8.00 23.05 -9.45
N ARG A 24 -7.88 24.28 -8.95
CA ARG A 24 -8.82 24.83 -7.97
C ARG A 24 -10.20 25.08 -8.57
N GLN A 25 -10.26 25.56 -9.81
CA GLN A 25 -11.52 25.69 -10.55
C GLN A 25 -12.18 24.34 -10.81
N ALA A 26 -11.40 23.32 -11.19
CA ALA A 26 -11.89 21.97 -11.40
C ALA A 26 -12.40 21.33 -10.09
N ALA A 27 -11.71 21.55 -8.97
CA ALA A 27 -12.16 21.11 -7.65
C ALA A 27 -13.54 21.68 -7.32
N ASN A 28 -13.75 22.98 -7.51
CA ASN A 28 -15.01 23.67 -7.21
C ASN A 28 -16.21 23.23 -8.10
N GLN A 29 -15.96 22.49 -9.18
CA GLN A 29 -17.03 21.93 -10.03
C GLN A 29 -17.54 20.57 -9.53
N VAL A 30 -16.85 19.95 -8.57
CA VAL A 30 -17.31 18.69 -7.98
C VAL A 30 -18.51 18.98 -7.09
N ALA A 31 -19.65 18.38 -7.40
CA ALA A 31 -20.84 18.52 -6.58
C ALA A 31 -20.64 17.80 -5.23
N ILE A 32 -20.89 18.52 -4.14
CA ILE A 32 -20.90 18.03 -2.76
C ILE A 32 -22.07 18.68 -2.03
N ASP A 33 -22.53 18.05 -0.96
CA ASP A 33 -23.36 18.71 0.04
C ASP A 33 -22.53 19.15 1.26
N ALA A 34 -23.18 19.47 2.38
CA ALA A 34 -22.55 20.17 3.49
C ALA A 34 -21.66 19.28 4.37
N ASP A 35 -21.89 17.96 4.38
CA ASP A 35 -21.12 17.00 5.14
C ASP A 35 -20.15 16.17 4.27
N ASP A 36 -20.04 16.51 2.99
CA ASP A 36 -19.10 15.93 2.05
C ASP A 36 -17.82 16.78 1.92
N MET A 37 -16.68 16.16 1.58
CA MET A 37 -15.52 16.87 1.03
C MET A 37 -15.30 16.44 -0.42
N GLY A 38 -15.12 17.41 -1.33
CA GLY A 38 -14.98 17.14 -2.76
C GLY A 38 -13.65 17.64 -3.30
N GLY A 39 -13.26 17.20 -4.48
CA GLY A 39 -12.05 17.75 -5.07
C GLY A 39 -11.49 17.03 -6.27
N VAL A 40 -10.30 17.46 -6.67
CA VAL A 40 -9.49 16.80 -7.70
C VAL A 40 -8.10 16.48 -7.19
N VAL A 41 -7.50 15.43 -7.72
CA VAL A 41 -6.11 15.08 -7.51
C VAL A 41 -5.33 15.23 -8.81
N THR A 42 -4.19 15.91 -8.73
CA THR A 42 -3.25 16.08 -9.84
C THR A 42 -1.82 15.77 -9.40
N SER A 43 -0.95 15.44 -10.33
CA SER A 43 0.50 15.33 -10.12
C SER A 43 1.26 16.03 -11.25
N ALA A 44 2.59 15.86 -11.29
CA ALA A 44 3.40 16.25 -12.44
C ALA A 44 2.95 15.60 -13.77
N ASN A 45 2.18 14.51 -13.73
CA ASN A 45 1.66 13.81 -14.89
C ASN A 45 0.25 14.25 -15.31
N GLY A 46 -0.37 15.21 -14.60
CA GLY A 46 -1.75 15.64 -14.83
C GLY A 46 -2.73 15.04 -13.81
N PRO A 47 -4.03 14.93 -14.14
CA PRO A 47 -5.02 14.32 -13.26
C PRO A 47 -4.69 12.87 -12.90
N GLU A 48 -4.84 12.51 -11.63
CA GLU A 48 -4.49 11.18 -11.13
C GLU A 48 -5.74 10.33 -10.95
N ALA A 49 -5.92 9.35 -11.83
CA ALA A 49 -7.04 8.40 -11.78
C ALA A 49 -6.71 7.18 -10.90
N GLY A 50 -7.70 6.67 -10.16
CA GLY A 50 -7.54 5.43 -9.40
C GLY A 50 -6.66 5.56 -8.15
N VAL A 51 -6.37 6.77 -7.69
CA VAL A 51 -5.59 7.02 -6.47
C VAL A 51 -6.49 7.16 -5.26
N TRP A 52 -5.98 6.76 -4.09
CA TRP A 52 -6.70 6.85 -2.83
C TRP A 52 -6.60 8.25 -2.24
N VAL A 53 -7.73 8.88 -1.97
CA VAL A 53 -7.82 10.06 -1.13
C VAL A 53 -8.25 9.62 0.26
N ILE A 54 -7.42 9.92 1.25
CA ILE A 54 -7.58 9.44 2.62
C ILE A 54 -7.81 10.64 3.52
N ALA A 55 -8.94 10.67 4.20
CA ALA A 55 -9.23 11.61 5.28
C ALA A 55 -9.16 10.89 6.62
N GLU A 56 -8.39 11.45 7.57
CA GLU A 56 -8.25 10.93 8.92
C GLU A 56 -8.52 12.01 9.96
N THR A 57 -9.22 11.65 11.03
CA THR A 57 -9.36 12.49 12.21
C THR A 57 -9.20 11.68 13.50
N THR A 58 -8.75 12.37 14.55
CA THR A 58 -8.68 11.86 15.94
C THR A 58 -9.53 12.72 16.88
N GLU A 59 -10.33 13.64 16.37
CA GLU A 59 -11.18 14.54 17.15
C GLU A 59 -12.51 13.88 17.59
N LEU A 60 -12.82 12.72 17.01
CA LEU A 60 -13.97 11.90 17.37
C LEU A 60 -13.61 10.93 18.51
N PRO A 61 -14.60 10.32 19.20
CA PRO A 61 -14.35 9.37 20.30
C PRO A 61 -13.47 8.17 19.92
N THR A 62 -13.42 7.84 18.62
CA THR A 62 -12.47 6.87 18.06
C THR A 62 -11.78 7.47 16.85
N LYS A 63 -10.57 7.00 16.56
CA LYS A 63 -9.86 7.37 15.34
C LYS A 63 -10.72 6.99 14.13
N PHE A 64 -10.98 7.96 13.27
CA PHE A 64 -11.79 7.78 12.07
C PHE A 64 -10.93 7.94 10.82
N ARG A 65 -11.16 7.09 9.83
CA ARG A 65 -10.56 7.16 8.49
C ARG A 65 -11.64 6.88 7.44
N LYS A 66 -11.75 7.75 6.43
CA LYS A 66 -12.52 7.51 5.22
C LYS A 66 -11.59 7.57 4.02
N ILE A 67 -11.74 6.60 3.11
CA ILE A 67 -10.88 6.43 1.94
C ILE A 67 -11.77 6.27 0.72
N VAL A 68 -11.50 7.05 -0.32
CA VAL A 68 -12.18 6.97 -1.61
C VAL A 68 -11.16 6.90 -2.74
N VAL A 69 -11.61 6.56 -3.94
CA VAL A 69 -10.75 6.43 -5.12
C VAL A 69 -11.19 7.45 -6.15
N THR A 70 -10.22 8.14 -6.77
CA THR A 70 -10.50 9.12 -7.82
C THR A 70 -11.01 8.49 -9.10
N ASP A 71 -11.86 9.22 -9.83
CA ASP A 71 -12.28 8.85 -11.18
C ASP A 71 -11.21 9.15 -12.25
N GLN A 72 -11.56 8.95 -13.53
CA GLN A 72 -10.64 9.18 -14.66
C GLN A 72 -10.16 10.63 -14.81
N ALA A 73 -10.91 11.60 -14.28
CA ALA A 73 -10.54 13.00 -14.29
C ALA A 73 -9.86 13.43 -12.97
N GLY A 74 -9.50 12.46 -12.11
CA GLY A 74 -8.91 12.72 -10.81
C GLY A 74 -9.90 13.26 -9.77
N ARG A 75 -11.20 13.25 -10.04
CA ARG A 75 -12.23 13.79 -9.13
C ARG A 75 -12.54 12.81 -8.02
N PHE A 76 -12.85 13.31 -6.83
CA PHE A 76 -13.30 12.50 -5.69
C PHE A 76 -14.37 13.23 -4.87
N VAL A 77 -15.15 12.43 -4.14
CA VAL A 77 -16.00 12.89 -3.05
C VAL A 77 -15.76 11.95 -1.87
N LEU A 78 -15.50 12.51 -0.69
CA LEU A 78 -15.49 11.84 0.60
C LEU A 78 -16.85 12.11 1.26
N PRO A 79 -17.82 11.18 1.13
CA PRO A 79 -19.19 11.48 1.53
C PRO A 79 -19.40 11.37 3.04
N ASP A 80 -20.47 11.93 3.59
CA ASP A 80 -20.99 11.69 4.94
C ASP A 80 -19.89 11.75 6.03
N LEU A 81 -19.17 12.86 6.10
CA LEU A 81 -18.09 13.03 7.08
C LEU A 81 -18.66 13.63 8.37
N PRO A 82 -18.45 12.97 9.53
CA PRO A 82 -18.76 13.59 10.81
C PRO A 82 -18.09 14.95 10.98
N LYS A 83 -18.74 15.88 11.66
CA LYS A 83 -18.20 17.22 11.92
C LYS A 83 -16.93 17.16 12.76
N ALA A 84 -15.78 17.35 12.11
CA ALA A 84 -14.44 17.38 12.70
C ALA A 84 -13.45 18.01 11.71
N GLY A 85 -12.25 18.36 12.18
CA GLY A 85 -11.10 18.61 11.31
C GLY A 85 -10.49 17.30 10.81
N TYR A 86 -10.09 17.27 9.53
CA TYR A 86 -9.48 16.11 8.89
C TYR A 86 -8.10 16.43 8.34
N ARG A 87 -7.19 15.46 8.47
CA ARG A 87 -5.97 15.37 7.69
C ARG A 87 -6.26 14.59 6.42
N VAL A 88 -6.07 15.23 5.27
CA VAL A 88 -6.35 14.66 3.94
C VAL A 88 -5.05 14.50 3.16
N TRP A 89 -4.78 13.32 2.63
CA TRP A 89 -3.62 13.06 1.77
C TRP A 89 -3.95 12.03 0.70
N VAL A 90 -3.06 11.93 -0.29
CA VAL A 90 -3.18 11.03 -1.43
C VAL A 90 -2.13 9.93 -1.34
N ARG A 91 -2.54 8.72 -1.70
CA ARG A 91 -1.68 7.57 -1.93
C ARG A 91 -2.10 6.91 -3.25
N GLY A 92 -1.17 6.27 -3.95
CA GLY A 92 -1.51 5.53 -5.18
C GLY A 92 -0.40 4.61 -5.64
N TYR A 93 -0.71 3.76 -6.63
CA TYR A 93 0.32 2.99 -7.33
C TYR A 93 1.25 3.94 -8.09
N GLY A 94 2.55 3.70 -8.00
CA GLY A 94 3.58 4.59 -8.60
C GLY A 94 3.79 5.91 -7.85
N LEU A 95 3.11 6.14 -6.72
CA LEU A 95 3.24 7.34 -5.89
C LEU A 95 3.87 7.03 -4.53
N VAL A 96 4.39 8.07 -3.88
CA VAL A 96 4.57 8.09 -2.42
C VAL A 96 3.41 8.84 -1.78
N ASP A 97 3.27 8.77 -0.45
CA ASP A 97 2.29 9.60 0.24
C ASP A 97 2.53 11.09 -0.07
N SER A 98 1.46 11.80 -0.43
CA SER A 98 1.52 13.24 -0.62
C SER A 98 1.73 13.99 0.70
N GLY A 99 1.98 15.30 0.59
CA GLY A 99 1.75 16.21 1.70
C GLY A 99 0.30 16.11 2.22
N THR A 100 0.13 16.34 3.51
CA THR A 100 -1.19 16.37 4.16
C THR A 100 -1.77 17.78 4.13
N VAL A 101 -3.05 17.88 3.81
CA VAL A 101 -3.86 19.11 3.90
C VAL A 101 -4.84 18.98 5.06
N VAL A 102 -5.06 20.06 5.81
CA VAL A 102 -6.12 20.12 6.83
C VAL A 102 -7.37 20.71 6.18
N ALA A 103 -8.51 20.05 6.36
CA ALA A 103 -9.79 20.45 5.79
C ALA A 103 -10.97 20.01 6.68
N ALA A 104 -12.13 20.61 6.47
CA ALA A 104 -13.39 20.25 7.11
C ALA A 104 -14.48 19.87 6.08
N PRO A 105 -15.56 19.17 6.50
CA PRO A 105 -16.72 18.92 5.63
C PRO A 105 -17.27 20.22 5.02
N GLY A 106 -17.71 20.14 3.76
CA GLY A 106 -18.15 21.25 2.92
C GLY A 106 -17.04 21.89 2.07
N GLU A 107 -15.79 21.45 2.18
CA GLU A 107 -14.67 22.01 1.43
C GLU A 107 -14.38 21.30 0.09
N HIS A 108 -13.95 22.10 -0.89
CA HIS A 108 -13.36 21.64 -2.14
C HIS A 108 -11.83 21.69 -2.10
N LEU A 109 -11.20 20.56 -2.38
CA LEU A 109 -9.75 20.40 -2.30
C LEU A 109 -9.17 20.17 -3.70
N ALA A 110 -8.17 20.97 -4.06
CA ALA A 110 -7.20 20.53 -5.05
C ALA A 110 -6.09 19.81 -4.28
N LEU A 111 -5.82 18.54 -4.56
CA LEU A 111 -4.75 17.79 -3.92
C LEU A 111 -3.62 17.54 -4.93
N VAL A 112 -2.38 17.59 -4.45
CA VAL A 112 -1.19 17.33 -5.28
C VAL A 112 -0.55 16.02 -4.84
N ALA A 113 -0.68 15.00 -5.68
CA ALA A 113 -0.02 13.72 -5.53
C ALA A 113 1.49 13.84 -5.78
N THR A 114 2.27 13.02 -5.08
CA THR A 114 3.73 13.00 -5.21
C THR A 114 4.15 11.74 -5.97
N VAL A 115 4.64 11.92 -7.19
CA VAL A 115 5.20 10.82 -8.00
C VAL A 115 6.39 10.21 -7.26
N ALA A 116 6.42 8.88 -7.18
CA ALA A 116 7.54 8.21 -6.53
C ALA A 116 8.84 8.44 -7.31
N PRO A 117 9.96 8.70 -6.63
CA PRO A 117 11.24 8.92 -7.31
C PRO A 117 11.74 7.65 -8.02
N ASP A 118 11.34 6.47 -7.56
CA ASP A 118 11.64 5.18 -8.17
C ASP A 118 10.60 4.11 -7.77
N ALA A 119 10.69 2.94 -8.43
CA ALA A 119 9.78 1.81 -8.16
C ALA A 119 9.94 1.23 -6.74
N LYS A 120 11.14 1.32 -6.15
CA LYS A 120 11.40 0.81 -4.80
C LYS A 120 10.69 1.66 -3.75
N ALA A 121 10.68 2.99 -3.93
CA ALA A 121 9.95 3.93 -3.10
C ALA A 121 8.44 3.71 -3.21
N ALA A 122 7.92 3.55 -4.43
CA ALA A 122 6.49 3.28 -4.64
C ALA A 122 6.04 1.98 -3.95
N ALA A 123 6.82 0.90 -4.07
CA ALA A 123 6.51 -0.40 -3.49
C ALA A 123 6.41 -0.40 -1.94
N GLN A 124 6.92 0.63 -1.27
CA GLN A 124 6.76 0.77 0.18
C GLN A 124 5.29 0.99 0.59
N TYR A 125 4.47 1.54 -0.32
CA TYR A 125 3.08 1.92 -0.04
C TYR A 125 2.05 0.96 -0.62
N TYR A 126 2.46 -0.04 -1.40
CA TYR A 126 1.54 -0.96 -2.04
C TYR A 126 0.85 -1.87 -1.00
N PRO A 127 -0.47 -2.07 -1.13
CA PRO A 127 -1.19 -2.97 -0.26
C PRO A 127 -0.73 -4.41 -0.46
N SER A 128 -0.95 -5.25 0.54
CA SER A 128 -0.53 -6.67 0.55
C SER A 128 -0.94 -7.47 -0.68
N ASN A 129 -2.19 -7.29 -1.08
CA ASN A 129 -2.79 -7.98 -2.21
C ASN A 129 -2.13 -7.61 -3.55
N TYR A 130 -1.39 -6.50 -3.65
CA TYR A 130 -0.62 -6.19 -4.85
C TYR A 130 0.40 -7.30 -5.15
N TRP A 131 1.03 -7.86 -4.12
CA TRP A 131 2.02 -8.93 -4.29
C TRP A 131 1.40 -10.21 -4.88
N LEU A 132 0.13 -10.48 -4.58
CA LEU A 132 -0.63 -11.55 -5.22
C LEU A 132 -0.83 -11.32 -6.73
N SER A 133 -0.94 -10.06 -7.17
CA SER A 133 -1.08 -9.75 -8.60
C SER A 133 0.17 -10.06 -9.41
N LEU A 134 1.33 -10.13 -8.73
CA LEU A 134 2.61 -10.50 -9.34
C LEU A 134 2.79 -12.02 -9.42
N MET A 135 2.03 -12.79 -8.63
CA MET A 135 2.12 -14.24 -8.59
C MET A 135 1.46 -14.86 -9.82
N GLN A 136 2.14 -15.84 -10.43
CA GLN A 136 1.55 -16.63 -11.50
C GLN A 136 0.80 -17.82 -10.91
N ALA A 137 -0.51 -17.87 -11.12
CA ALA A 137 -1.29 -19.04 -10.75
C ALA A 137 -0.79 -20.26 -11.54
N PRO A 138 -0.68 -21.45 -10.91
CA PRO A 138 -0.36 -22.68 -11.62
C PRO A 138 -1.34 -22.90 -12.78
N PRO A 139 -0.90 -23.37 -13.96
CA PRO A 139 -1.80 -23.59 -15.08
C PRO A 139 -2.85 -24.66 -14.74
N LYS A 140 -4.05 -24.56 -15.33
CA LYS A 140 -5.16 -25.49 -15.05
C LYS A 140 -4.78 -26.97 -15.25
N SER A 141 -3.82 -27.25 -16.12
CA SER A 141 -3.33 -28.60 -16.44
C SER A 141 -2.58 -29.31 -15.31
N VAL A 142 -2.14 -28.60 -14.27
CA VAL A 142 -1.43 -29.23 -13.12
C VAL A 142 -2.38 -29.61 -11.98
N PHE A 143 -3.69 -29.43 -12.16
CA PHE A 143 -4.69 -29.78 -11.16
C PHE A 143 -5.28 -31.18 -11.45
N PRO A 144 -5.54 -32.00 -10.40
CA PRO A 144 -5.39 -31.66 -8.99
C PRO A 144 -3.93 -31.60 -8.53
N ILE A 145 -3.59 -30.58 -7.73
CA ILE A 145 -2.29 -30.50 -7.06
C ILE A 145 -2.38 -31.32 -5.78
N ILE A 146 -1.50 -32.31 -5.62
CA ILE A 146 -1.41 -33.15 -4.43
C ILE A 146 -0.19 -32.71 -3.63
N LEU A 147 -0.43 -32.08 -2.47
CA LEU A 147 0.63 -31.74 -1.53
C LEU A 147 0.83 -32.90 -0.55
N PRO A 148 2.07 -33.37 -0.34
CA PRO A 148 2.34 -34.46 0.59
C PRO A 148 1.92 -34.06 2.02
N ALA A 149 1.63 -35.06 2.85
CA ALA A 149 1.39 -34.86 4.27
C ALA A 149 2.58 -34.10 4.90
N GLN A 150 2.27 -33.12 5.76
CA GLN A 150 3.30 -32.32 6.41
C GLN A 150 4.20 -33.21 7.29
N PRO A 151 5.53 -33.16 7.12
CA PRO A 151 6.46 -33.93 7.95
C PRO A 151 6.27 -33.58 9.44
N GLY A 152 6.10 -34.59 10.29
CA GLY A 152 5.88 -34.40 11.73
C GLY A 152 4.41 -34.37 12.17
N ASN A 153 3.45 -34.43 11.25
CA ASN A 153 2.04 -34.68 11.57
C ASN A 153 1.54 -35.93 10.82
N ALA A 154 1.81 -37.10 11.38
CA ALA A 154 1.48 -38.40 10.77
C ALA A 154 -0.02 -38.67 10.58
N ALA A 155 -0.89 -37.84 11.17
CA ALA A 155 -2.36 -37.91 11.00
C ALA A 155 -2.89 -37.02 9.86
N ALA A 156 -2.04 -36.18 9.24
CA ALA A 156 -2.47 -35.31 8.16
C ALA A 156 -2.56 -36.10 6.85
N ALA A 157 -3.78 -36.21 6.28
CA ALA A 157 -3.96 -36.70 4.93
C ALA A 157 -3.27 -35.75 3.92
N PRO A 158 -2.86 -36.25 2.72
CA PRO A 158 -2.42 -35.40 1.64
C PRO A 158 -3.44 -34.30 1.34
N THR A 159 -2.99 -33.07 1.17
CA THR A 159 -3.89 -31.98 0.78
C THR A 159 -4.06 -32.00 -0.73
N ILE A 160 -5.30 -32.19 -1.18
CA ILE A 160 -5.65 -32.17 -2.60
C ILE A 160 -6.29 -30.82 -2.91
N ILE A 161 -5.70 -30.09 -3.85
CA ILE A 161 -6.26 -28.85 -4.39
C ILE A 161 -6.82 -29.19 -5.77
N GLU A 162 -8.13 -29.28 -5.86
CA GLU A 162 -8.84 -29.81 -7.05
C GLU A 162 -8.81 -28.89 -8.27
N SER A 163 -8.65 -27.58 -8.07
CA SER A 163 -8.72 -26.62 -9.17
C SER A 163 -7.94 -25.35 -8.91
N GLN A 164 -7.60 -24.65 -9.99
CA GLN A 164 -6.97 -23.33 -9.95
C GLN A 164 -7.83 -22.32 -9.16
N ALA A 165 -9.16 -22.39 -9.27
CA ALA A 165 -10.06 -21.53 -8.51
C ALA A 165 -9.95 -21.80 -7.00
N ARG A 166 -9.91 -23.09 -6.60
CA ARG A 166 -9.69 -23.47 -5.20
C ARG A 166 -8.33 -23.00 -4.69
N TRP A 167 -7.28 -23.13 -5.50
CA TRP A 167 -5.94 -22.63 -5.17
C TRP A 167 -5.94 -21.11 -4.92
N VAL A 168 -6.55 -20.33 -5.82
CA VAL A 168 -6.66 -18.87 -5.66
C VAL A 168 -7.46 -18.52 -4.39
N ALA A 169 -8.56 -19.22 -4.13
CA ALA A 169 -9.37 -19.00 -2.93
C ALA A 169 -8.59 -19.29 -1.64
N THR A 170 -7.80 -20.38 -1.61
CA THR A 170 -6.96 -20.73 -0.46
C THR A 170 -5.94 -19.64 -0.15
N ILE A 171 -5.20 -19.16 -1.16
CA ILE A 171 -4.18 -18.13 -0.95
C ILE A 171 -4.81 -16.81 -0.51
N LYS A 172 -5.90 -16.39 -1.16
CA LYS A 172 -6.63 -15.17 -0.74
C LYS A 172 -7.18 -15.29 0.68
N GLY A 173 -7.55 -16.50 1.13
CA GLY A 173 -8.00 -16.74 2.49
C GLY A 173 -6.92 -16.50 3.54
N CYS A 174 -5.64 -16.75 3.24
CA CYS A 174 -4.53 -16.50 4.18
C CYS A 174 -4.29 -15.00 4.43
N GLU A 175 -4.51 -14.15 3.43
CA GLU A 175 -4.27 -12.69 3.52
C GLU A 175 -5.11 -11.98 4.57
N ILE A 176 -6.19 -12.60 5.06
CA ILE A 176 -7.02 -12.00 6.11
C ILE A 176 -6.26 -11.83 7.42
N CYS A 177 -5.30 -12.72 7.71
CA CYS A 177 -4.46 -12.69 8.91
C CYS A 177 -2.97 -12.55 8.59
N HIS A 178 -2.53 -13.07 7.44
CA HIS A 178 -1.13 -13.13 7.04
C HIS A 178 -0.89 -12.21 5.85
N GLN A 179 -0.67 -10.94 6.16
CA GLN A 179 -0.38 -9.93 5.16
C GLN A 179 0.95 -10.22 4.44
N MET A 180 0.91 -10.63 3.17
CA MET A 180 2.11 -10.79 2.35
C MET A 180 2.70 -9.46 1.86
N GLY A 181 4.03 -9.46 1.75
CA GLY A 181 4.77 -8.33 1.22
C GLY A 181 4.57 -7.04 2.01
N ASN A 182 4.26 -7.11 3.30
CA ASN A 182 4.56 -6.00 4.22
C ASN A 182 6.09 -5.85 4.38
N LYS A 183 6.57 -4.72 4.92
CA LYS A 183 8.02 -4.50 5.07
C LYS A 183 8.73 -5.65 5.79
N ALA A 184 8.12 -6.16 6.87
CA ALA A 184 8.68 -7.25 7.65
C ALA A 184 8.86 -8.54 6.85
N THR A 185 7.99 -8.83 5.87
CA THR A 185 8.07 -10.02 5.00
C THR A 185 8.93 -9.81 3.76
N ARG A 186 9.18 -8.57 3.35
CA ARG A 186 10.06 -8.23 2.20
C ARG A 186 11.54 -8.10 2.56
N GLU A 187 11.82 -7.72 3.80
CA GLU A 187 13.18 -7.40 4.25
C GLU A 187 13.66 -8.40 5.31
N LEU A 188 14.95 -8.71 5.28
CA LEU A 188 15.63 -9.41 6.37
C LEU A 188 15.91 -8.38 7.47
N SER A 189 15.25 -8.53 8.61
CA SER A 189 15.46 -7.64 9.76
C SER A 189 16.89 -7.76 10.25
N PRO A 190 17.59 -6.65 10.57
CA PRO A 190 18.88 -6.70 11.27
C PRO A 190 18.81 -7.48 12.59
N ALA A 191 17.62 -7.56 13.21
CA ALA A 191 17.40 -8.33 14.43
C ALA A 191 17.52 -9.85 14.23
N LEU A 192 17.51 -10.34 12.98
CA LEU A 192 17.73 -11.75 12.66
C LEU A 192 19.20 -12.16 12.90
N GLY A 193 20.12 -11.20 12.97
CA GLY A 193 21.55 -11.43 13.10
C GLY A 193 22.30 -11.26 11.78
N THR A 194 23.56 -11.69 11.78
CA THR A 194 24.43 -11.66 10.60
C THR A 194 24.56 -13.08 10.03
N PHE A 195 24.56 -13.17 8.70
CA PHE A 195 24.62 -14.44 7.98
C PHE A 195 25.55 -14.28 6.78
N ASP A 196 26.20 -15.37 6.38
CA ASP A 196 27.14 -15.38 5.26
C ASP A 196 26.48 -15.05 3.90
N SER A 197 25.15 -15.20 3.80
CA SER A 197 24.38 -14.85 2.61
C SER A 197 22.92 -14.54 2.93
N SER A 198 22.24 -13.87 1.99
CA SER A 198 20.79 -13.67 2.03
C SER A 198 20.02 -15.00 1.99
N LEU A 199 20.57 -16.03 1.36
CA LEU A 199 19.98 -17.37 1.35
C LEU A 199 20.04 -18.00 2.74
N ALA A 200 21.20 -17.93 3.42
CA ALA A 200 21.34 -18.45 4.79
C ALA A 200 20.42 -17.71 5.78
N ALA A 201 20.30 -16.40 5.64
CA ALA A 201 19.36 -15.60 6.42
C ALA A 201 17.89 -15.99 6.14
N TRP A 202 17.53 -16.22 4.88
CA TRP A 202 16.19 -16.68 4.51
C TRP A 202 15.89 -18.08 5.07
N ASP A 203 16.82 -19.01 4.92
CA ASP A 203 16.70 -20.38 5.43
C ASP A 203 16.52 -20.40 6.95
N HIS A 204 17.23 -19.54 7.67
CA HIS A 204 17.05 -19.35 9.11
C HIS A 204 15.67 -18.78 9.43
N ARG A 205 15.27 -17.70 8.75
CA ARG A 205 14.00 -17.02 8.96
C ARG A 205 12.80 -17.96 8.83
N ILE A 206 12.78 -18.85 7.83
CA ILE A 206 11.67 -19.80 7.64
C ILE A 206 11.63 -20.90 8.71
N GLN A 207 12.61 -20.98 9.62
CA GLN A 207 12.57 -21.82 10.83
C GLN A 207 12.03 -21.08 12.06
N ASP A 208 11.89 -19.75 11.99
CA ASP A 208 11.46 -18.91 13.09
C ASP A 208 9.96 -18.62 13.02
N GLY A 209 9.19 -19.26 13.93
CA GLY A 209 7.74 -19.05 14.07
C GLY A 209 7.10 -20.13 14.93
N PRO A 210 5.80 -20.03 15.27
CA PRO A 210 5.11 -21.02 16.11
C PRO A 210 5.06 -22.45 15.54
N GLY A 211 5.50 -22.65 14.28
CA GLY A 211 5.57 -23.93 13.58
C GLY A 211 6.97 -24.55 13.47
N ARG A 212 7.90 -24.28 14.40
CA ARG A 212 9.34 -24.70 14.38
C ARG A 212 9.64 -26.17 14.04
N ARG A 213 8.65 -27.06 13.88
CA ARG A 213 8.83 -28.47 13.54
C ARG A 213 8.35 -28.87 12.13
N SER A 214 7.55 -28.06 11.43
CA SER A 214 6.96 -28.43 10.12
C SER A 214 7.67 -27.83 8.90
N ASP A 215 8.20 -26.61 9.00
CA ASP A 215 8.58 -25.83 7.82
C ASP A 215 10.01 -26.10 7.33
N ALA A 216 10.86 -26.66 8.21
CA ALA A 216 12.24 -27.07 7.94
C ALA A 216 12.41 -28.09 6.82
N ALA A 217 11.38 -28.91 6.61
CA ALA A 217 11.38 -30.01 5.65
C ALA A 217 10.73 -29.62 4.32
N ALA A 218 9.73 -28.72 4.33
CA ALA A 218 9.03 -28.26 3.13
C ALA A 218 9.91 -27.36 2.24
N GLY A 219 10.65 -26.40 2.82
CA GLY A 219 11.50 -25.48 2.06
C GLY A 219 12.67 -26.15 1.31
N ARG A 220 13.16 -27.28 1.83
CA ARG A 220 14.22 -28.07 1.18
C ARG A 220 13.74 -28.89 -0.02
N GLN A 221 12.45 -29.21 -0.11
CA GLN A 221 11.89 -30.04 -1.19
C GLN A 221 11.44 -29.23 -2.43
N SER A 222 11.20 -27.92 -2.29
CA SER A 222 10.64 -27.10 -3.38
C SER A 222 11.67 -26.64 -4.43
N GLY A 223 12.97 -26.73 -4.13
CA GLY A 223 14.04 -26.25 -5.01
C GLY A 223 14.03 -24.72 -5.23
N PRO A 224 15.15 -24.12 -5.69
CA PRO A 224 15.31 -22.67 -5.77
C PRO A 224 14.42 -21.94 -6.80
N ARG A 225 13.57 -22.66 -7.56
CA ARG A 225 12.82 -22.11 -8.70
C ARG A 225 11.30 -22.23 -8.61
N ALA A 226 10.73 -22.94 -7.65
CA ALA A 226 9.28 -23.17 -7.60
C ALA A 226 8.45 -21.95 -7.17
N HIS A 227 9.09 -20.91 -6.62
CA HIS A 227 8.41 -19.74 -6.05
C HIS A 227 8.98 -18.39 -6.52
N ALA A 228 9.76 -18.38 -7.61
CA ALA A 228 10.38 -17.16 -8.09
C ALA A 228 9.32 -16.20 -8.66
N VAL A 229 9.18 -15.03 -8.03
CA VAL A 229 8.47 -13.88 -8.59
C VAL A 229 9.33 -13.30 -9.71
N ASP A 230 8.80 -13.19 -10.93
CA ASP A 230 9.51 -12.55 -12.04
C ASP A 230 9.46 -11.02 -11.90
N PHE A 231 10.54 -10.46 -11.33
CA PHE A 231 10.71 -9.03 -11.14
C PHE A 231 10.77 -8.23 -12.47
N ARG A 232 10.98 -8.87 -13.63
CA ARG A 232 10.97 -8.17 -14.94
C ARG A 232 9.59 -7.65 -15.34
N ARG A 233 8.52 -8.06 -14.65
CA ARG A 233 7.16 -7.53 -14.85
C ARG A 233 6.95 -6.18 -14.14
N LEU A 234 7.69 -5.88 -13.08
CA LEU A 234 7.57 -4.60 -12.36
C LEU A 234 7.87 -3.41 -13.29
N GLU A 235 8.82 -3.55 -14.19
CA GLU A 235 9.17 -2.49 -15.15
C GLU A 235 8.10 -2.26 -16.22
N ARG A 236 7.26 -3.26 -16.50
CA ARG A 236 6.20 -3.18 -17.52
C ARG A 236 4.86 -2.72 -16.97
N SER A 237 4.49 -3.06 -15.73
CA SER A 237 3.19 -2.61 -15.16
C SER A 237 3.12 -1.12 -14.86
N HIS A 238 4.25 -0.41 -14.83
CA HIS A 238 4.32 1.04 -14.59
C HIS A 238 4.41 1.87 -15.88
N ARG A 239 4.45 1.23 -17.05
CA ARG A 239 4.43 1.90 -18.36
C ARG A 239 3.14 1.55 -19.11
N GLY A 240 2.04 2.20 -18.74
CA GLY A 240 0.83 2.31 -19.57
C GLY A 240 0.05 1.02 -19.83
N GLY A 241 -1.14 0.94 -19.21
CA GLY A 241 -2.32 0.41 -19.90
C GLY A 241 -3.04 1.57 -20.58
#